data_AF-A0A951W984-F1
#
_entry.id   AF-A0A951W984-F1
#
_cell.length_a   1.000
_cell.length_b   1.000
_cell.length_c   1.000
_cell.angle_alpha   90.00
_cell.angle_beta   90.00
_cell.angle_gamma   90.00
#
_symmetry.space_group_name_H-M   'P 1'
#
loop_
_entity.id
_entity.type
_entity.pdbx_description
1 polymer ?
#
loop_
_entity_poly.entity_id
_entity_poly.type
_entity_poly.pdbx_seq_one_letter_code
_entity_poly.pdbx_strand_id
1 'polypeptide(L)'
;MIKNIINKYRLFPVLLIIVLFVCGCLSVAKVVVGFKNPKVLDITEIEKIKNLTFASDETIDLIYNKAIDSTEIIQIVSESFNGQINIFNKNGKRLCFNGKTSCSGYQLNQLNQSGDNLIKECEDEDSQNLSLILSKLTYYDKHDKVIVLSEFDDVEYIFIYYWSSFISSKKRMNEEFDIMKNSLDSSKLQYKILRINCDLRDDWNLKKGGNLKIYFNKSDKRQYELEFGNIPWNN
;
A
#
# COMPACT_ATOMS: atom_id res chain seq x y z
N MET A 1 -14.02 36.88 44.92
CA MET A 1 -13.17 36.91 43.70
C MET A 1 -12.51 35.54 43.41
N ILE A 2 -13.20 34.41 43.67
CA ILE A 2 -12.65 33.04 43.49
C ILE A 2 -13.73 32.11 42.90
N LYS A 3 -14.40 32.52 41.81
CA LYS A 3 -15.37 31.65 41.10
C LYS A 3 -15.15 31.57 39.58
N ASN A 4 -14.16 32.27 39.02
CA ASN A 4 -13.98 32.38 37.57
C ASN A 4 -12.72 31.69 37.00
N ILE A 5 -12.00 30.88 37.76
CA ILE A 5 -10.75 30.24 37.28
C ILE A 5 -10.93 28.77 36.88
N ILE A 6 -12.05 28.12 37.24
CA ILE A 6 -12.19 26.65 37.10
C ILE A 6 -12.62 26.21 35.68
N ASN A 7 -13.17 27.10 34.84
CA ASN A 7 -13.69 26.72 33.52
C ASN A 7 -12.68 26.76 32.35
N LYS A 8 -11.46 27.26 32.56
CA LYS A 8 -10.49 27.42 31.46
C LYS A 8 -9.65 26.17 31.17
N TYR A 9 -9.61 25.20 32.08
CA TYR A 9 -8.75 24.01 31.98
C TYR A 9 -9.49 22.70 31.65
N ARG A 10 -10.83 22.72 31.51
CA ARG A 10 -11.61 21.52 31.13
C ARG A 10 -11.59 21.20 29.64
N LEU A 11 -11.24 22.16 28.78
CA LEU A 11 -11.10 21.93 27.33
C LEU A 11 -9.78 21.26 26.95
N PHE A 12 -8.72 21.46 27.74
CA PHE A 12 -7.38 20.93 27.45
C PHE A 12 -7.30 19.39 27.45
N PRO A 13 -7.89 18.64 28.41
CA PRO A 13 -7.84 17.18 28.37
C PRO A 13 -8.69 16.60 27.23
N VAL A 14 -9.78 17.27 26.81
CA VAL A 14 -10.61 16.82 25.68
C VAL A 14 -9.87 16.98 24.37
N LEU A 15 -9.15 18.09 24.19
CA LEU A 15 -8.31 18.31 23.00
C LEU A 15 -7.13 17.30 22.95
N LEU A 16 -6.52 17.01 24.11
CA LEU A 16 -5.43 16.03 24.22
C LEU A 16 -5.90 14.60 23.90
N ILE A 17 -7.11 14.22 24.33
CA ILE A 17 -7.71 12.92 24.01
C ILE A 17 -7.99 12.81 22.51
N ILE A 18 -8.50 13.87 21.87
CA ILE A 18 -8.71 13.88 20.42
C ILE A 18 -7.39 13.71 19.67
N VAL A 19 -6.32 14.41 20.09
CA VAL A 19 -4.97 14.28 19.50
C VAL A 19 -4.39 12.87 19.68
N LEU A 20 -4.59 12.24 20.84
CA LEU A 20 -4.14 10.87 21.10
C LEU A 20 -4.89 9.83 20.23
N PHE A 21 -6.13 10.10 19.82
CA PHE A 21 -6.85 9.26 18.86
C PHE A 21 -6.40 9.45 17.40
N VAL A 22 -5.67 10.52 17.06
CA VAL A 22 -5.16 10.73 15.69
C VAL A 22 -3.82 10.05 15.45
N CYS A 23 -3.01 9.83 16.49
CA CYS A 23 -1.68 9.21 16.40
C CYS A 23 -1.70 7.66 16.39
N GLY A 24 -2.88 7.04 16.46
CA GLY A 24 -3.02 5.60 16.26
C GLY A 24 -2.85 5.25 14.79
N CYS A 25 -2.00 4.26 14.51
CA CYS A 25 -1.84 3.63 13.20
C CYS A 25 -3.22 3.42 12.55
N LEU A 26 -3.45 4.17 11.48
CA LEU A 26 -4.58 4.13 10.55
C LEU A 26 -5.73 3.22 11.01
N SER A 27 -6.60 3.75 11.87
CA SER A 27 -7.80 3.02 12.29
C SER A 27 -8.59 2.64 11.03
N VAL A 28 -8.95 1.36 10.88
CA VAL A 28 -9.79 0.82 9.79
C VAL A 28 -11.05 1.68 9.54
N ALA A 29 -11.58 2.32 10.60
CA ALA A 29 -12.66 3.30 10.52
C ALA A 29 -12.38 4.49 9.57
N LYS A 30 -11.13 4.94 9.41
CA LYS A 30 -10.75 6.02 8.48
C LYS A 30 -10.68 5.57 7.02
N VAL A 31 -10.55 4.26 6.77
CA VAL A 31 -10.61 3.68 5.41
C VAL A 31 -12.07 3.65 4.94
N VAL A 32 -13.00 3.26 5.81
CA VAL A 32 -14.44 3.18 5.50
C VAL A 32 -15.04 4.54 5.08
N VAL A 33 -14.55 5.67 5.60
CA VAL A 33 -15.16 7.01 5.38
C VAL A 33 -14.73 7.67 4.05
N GLY A 34 -13.84 7.07 3.26
CA GLY A 34 -13.39 7.63 1.97
C GLY A 34 -13.25 6.62 0.84
N PHE A 35 -13.61 5.37 1.10
CA PHE A 35 -13.43 4.26 0.17
C PHE A 35 -14.37 4.39 -1.04
N LYS A 36 -13.84 4.12 -2.23
CA LYS A 36 -14.63 4.01 -3.46
C LYS A 36 -14.56 2.59 -3.98
N ASN A 37 -15.64 2.11 -4.57
CA ASN A 37 -15.60 0.84 -5.29
C ASN A 37 -14.56 0.91 -6.43
N PRO A 38 -13.72 -0.13 -6.60
CA PRO A 38 -12.79 -0.22 -7.73
C PRO A 38 -13.55 -0.11 -9.04
N LYS A 39 -13.14 0.84 -9.87
CA LYS A 39 -13.67 1.06 -11.21
C LYS A 39 -12.71 0.40 -12.22
N VAL A 40 -13.26 -0.23 -13.26
CA VAL A 40 -12.49 -0.72 -14.39
C VAL A 40 -12.05 0.47 -15.25
N LEU A 41 -10.73 0.64 -15.40
CA LEU A 41 -10.08 1.74 -16.10
C LEU A 41 -9.29 1.22 -17.30
N ASP A 42 -9.03 2.09 -18.28
CA ASP A 42 -7.96 1.82 -19.23
C ASP A 42 -6.59 2.24 -18.69
N ILE A 43 -5.53 1.78 -19.34
CA ILE A 43 -4.16 2.05 -18.91
C ILE A 43 -3.80 3.54 -18.94
N THR A 44 -4.37 4.31 -19.87
CA THR A 44 -4.10 5.76 -19.99
C THR A 44 -4.74 6.55 -18.85
N GLU A 45 -5.90 6.11 -18.36
CA GLU A 45 -6.55 6.66 -17.17
C GLU A 45 -5.72 6.41 -15.91
N ILE A 46 -5.19 5.19 -15.76
CA ILE A 46 -4.31 4.82 -14.64
C ILE A 46 -3.03 5.67 -14.71
N GLU A 47 -2.47 5.90 -15.90
CA GLU A 47 -1.22 6.64 -16.08
C GLU A 47 -1.40 8.08 -15.67
N LYS A 48 -2.51 8.68 -16.11
CA LYS A 48 -2.91 10.02 -15.72
C LYS A 48 -3.10 10.12 -14.21
N ILE A 49 -3.69 9.12 -13.56
CA ILE A 49 -3.85 9.12 -12.11
C ILE A 49 -2.49 9.06 -11.42
N LYS A 50 -1.59 8.16 -11.86
CA LYS A 50 -0.23 8.03 -11.35
C LYS A 50 0.54 9.34 -11.45
N ASN A 51 0.61 9.95 -12.63
CA ASN A 51 1.36 11.18 -12.88
C ASN A 51 0.78 12.39 -12.13
N LEU A 52 -0.51 12.35 -11.76
CA LEU A 52 -1.15 13.37 -10.90
C LEU A 52 -1.00 13.09 -9.41
N THR A 53 -0.58 11.88 -9.02
CA THR A 53 -0.49 11.44 -7.63
C THR A 53 0.95 11.48 -7.16
N PHE A 54 1.87 10.96 -7.94
CA PHE A 54 3.26 10.82 -7.53
C PHE A 54 4.15 11.74 -8.35
N ALA A 55 5.12 12.38 -7.67
CA ALA A 55 6.16 13.13 -8.34
C ALA A 55 7.04 12.20 -9.19
N SER A 56 7.68 12.73 -10.23
CA SER A 56 8.71 11.99 -10.97
C SER A 56 9.88 11.72 -10.04
N ASP A 57 10.05 10.47 -9.65
CA ASP A 57 11.09 10.00 -8.75
C ASP A 57 11.77 8.74 -9.30
N GLU A 58 12.85 8.31 -8.64
CA GLU A 58 13.58 7.09 -8.99
C GLU A 58 12.83 5.82 -8.53
N THR A 59 11.54 5.72 -8.84
CA THR A 59 10.74 4.50 -8.63
C THR A 59 10.49 3.77 -9.92
N ILE A 60 10.34 2.44 -9.79
CA ILE A 60 9.94 1.59 -10.91
C ILE A 60 8.45 1.35 -10.81
N ASP A 61 7.72 1.88 -11.79
CA ASP A 61 6.28 1.72 -11.91
C ASP A 61 5.94 0.41 -12.64
N LEU A 62 5.13 -0.41 -11.98
CA LEU A 62 4.74 -1.72 -12.46
C LEU A 62 3.22 -1.89 -12.44
N ILE A 63 2.76 -2.78 -13.32
CA ILE A 63 1.38 -3.23 -13.42
C ILE A 63 1.35 -4.74 -13.58
N TYR A 64 0.24 -5.37 -13.21
CA TYR A 64 0.02 -6.79 -13.51
C TYR A 64 -0.08 -7.03 -15.01
N ASN A 65 0.60 -8.05 -15.54
CA ASN A 65 0.57 -8.36 -16.97
C ASN A 65 -0.86 -8.73 -17.42
N LYS A 66 -1.55 -9.56 -16.64
CA LYS A 66 -2.92 -10.01 -16.86
C LYS A 66 -3.52 -10.46 -15.52
N ALA A 67 -4.86 -10.41 -15.43
CA ALA A 67 -5.61 -11.18 -14.46
C ALA A 67 -6.54 -12.13 -15.22
N ILE A 68 -6.43 -13.43 -14.96
CA ILE A 68 -7.07 -14.46 -15.81
C ILE A 68 -8.43 -14.87 -15.25
N ASP A 69 -8.60 -14.83 -13.93
CA ASP A 69 -9.81 -15.29 -13.26
C ASP A 69 -10.20 -14.41 -12.07
N SER A 70 -11.35 -14.75 -11.48
CA SER A 70 -11.90 -14.03 -10.35
C SER A 70 -10.98 -14.03 -9.13
N THR A 71 -10.30 -15.14 -8.86
CA THR A 71 -9.44 -15.28 -7.69
C THR A 71 -8.23 -14.34 -7.79
N GLU A 72 -7.61 -14.29 -8.96
CA GLU A 72 -6.49 -13.39 -9.23
C GLU A 72 -6.90 -11.92 -9.15
N ILE A 73 -8.04 -11.55 -9.74
CA ILE A 73 -8.58 -10.19 -9.63
C ILE A 73 -8.79 -9.79 -8.17
N ILE A 74 -9.42 -10.66 -7.38
CA ILE A 74 -9.66 -10.40 -5.96
C ILE A 74 -8.34 -10.31 -5.18
N GLN A 75 -7.36 -11.15 -5.49
CA GLN A 75 -6.04 -11.08 -4.87
C GLN A 75 -5.36 -9.73 -5.15
N ILE A 76 -5.30 -9.30 -6.40
CA ILE A 76 -4.68 -8.02 -6.81
C ILE A 76 -5.36 -6.84 -6.09
N VAL A 77 -6.69 -6.82 -6.08
CA VAL A 77 -7.45 -5.77 -5.38
C VAL A 77 -7.17 -5.81 -3.88
N SER A 78 -7.06 -7.00 -3.28
CA SER A 78 -6.79 -7.18 -1.85
C SER A 78 -5.41 -6.66 -1.44
N GLU A 79 -4.40 -6.75 -2.30
CA GLU A 79 -3.06 -6.20 -2.05
C GLU A 79 -3.07 -4.69 -1.85
N SER A 80 -4.02 -3.98 -2.45
CA SER A 80 -4.21 -2.54 -2.26
C SER A 80 -4.61 -2.16 -0.83
N PHE A 81 -5.23 -3.10 -0.11
CA PHE A 81 -5.62 -2.91 1.29
C PHE A 81 -4.53 -3.33 2.27
N ASN A 82 -3.49 -3.99 1.78
CA ASN A 82 -2.37 -4.40 2.60
C ASN A 82 -1.48 -3.17 2.87
N GLY A 83 -1.79 -2.44 3.95
CA GLY A 83 -1.00 -1.28 4.39
C GLY A 83 0.39 -1.61 4.95
N GLN A 84 0.87 -2.85 4.76
CA GLN A 84 2.22 -3.29 5.12
C GLN A 84 3.17 -3.09 3.94
N ILE A 85 4.35 -2.57 4.27
CA ILE A 85 5.44 -2.45 3.30
C ILE A 85 6.09 -3.81 3.18
N ASN A 86 6.15 -4.35 1.97
CA ASN A 86 6.84 -5.62 1.73
C ASN A 86 8.29 -5.32 1.36
N ILE A 87 9.21 -5.94 2.09
CA ILE A 87 10.66 -5.75 1.94
C ILE A 87 11.24 -7.08 1.50
N PHE A 88 12.12 -7.04 0.50
CA PHE A 88 12.84 -8.21 0.01
C PHE A 88 14.34 -7.90 -0.01
N ASN A 89 15.16 -8.92 0.19
CA ASN A 89 16.60 -8.80 -0.09
C ASN A 89 16.88 -8.98 -1.59
N LYS A 90 18.11 -8.70 -2.01
CA LYS A 90 18.60 -8.94 -3.37
C LYS A 90 18.42 -10.37 -3.89
N ASN A 91 18.29 -11.37 -3.01
CA ASN A 91 18.03 -12.75 -3.39
C ASN A 91 16.53 -13.05 -3.58
N GLY A 92 15.68 -12.03 -3.49
CA GLY A 92 14.24 -12.13 -3.65
C GLY A 92 13.51 -12.77 -2.48
N LYS A 93 14.15 -12.94 -1.32
CA LYS A 93 13.52 -13.46 -0.12
C LYS A 93 12.85 -12.35 0.67
N ARG A 94 11.63 -12.61 1.15
CA ARG A 94 10.88 -11.67 1.98
C ARG A 94 11.57 -11.48 3.31
N LEU A 95 11.63 -10.22 3.73
CA LEU A 95 12.15 -9.82 5.01
C LEU A 95 11.02 -9.32 5.92
N CYS A 96 11.07 -9.75 7.16
CA CYS A 96 10.12 -9.44 8.20
C CYS A 96 10.75 -8.47 9.22
N PHE A 97 9.96 -7.49 9.64
CA PHE A 97 10.36 -6.56 10.67
C PHE A 97 10.36 -7.25 12.04
N ASN A 98 11.50 -7.19 12.74
CA ASN A 98 11.73 -7.84 14.03
C ASN A 98 11.64 -6.86 15.22
N GLY A 99 10.89 -5.77 15.08
CA GLY A 99 10.66 -4.81 16.16
C GLY A 99 9.30 -4.98 16.85
N LYS A 100 9.04 -4.15 17.86
CA LYS A 100 7.87 -4.29 18.76
C LYS A 100 6.55 -3.76 18.17
N THR A 101 6.52 -3.40 16.89
CA THR A 101 5.39 -2.71 16.26
C THR A 101 4.95 -3.35 14.96
N SER A 102 3.65 -3.30 14.69
CA SER A 102 3.04 -3.68 13.40
C SER A 102 2.77 -2.47 12.50
N CYS A 103 3.11 -1.26 12.94
CA CYS A 103 2.75 -0.03 12.26
C CYS A 103 3.82 0.41 11.26
N SER A 104 3.51 0.36 9.97
CA SER A 104 4.45 0.61 8.86
C SER A 104 5.23 1.92 9.01
N GLY A 105 4.57 3.04 9.36
CA GLY A 105 5.27 4.32 9.56
C GLY A 105 6.28 4.30 10.73
N TYR A 106 5.97 3.58 11.80
CA TYR A 106 6.90 3.44 12.93
C TYR A 106 8.00 2.40 12.64
N GLN A 107 7.69 1.35 11.88
CA GLN A 107 8.68 0.39 11.39
C GLN A 107 9.73 1.10 10.54
N LEU A 108 9.33 1.91 9.57
CA LEU A 108 10.25 2.69 8.73
C LEU A 108 11.15 3.63 9.55
N ASN A 109 10.59 4.33 10.53
CA ASN A 109 11.38 5.21 11.39
C ASN A 109 12.41 4.41 12.22
N GLN A 110 12.03 3.23 12.71
CA GLN A 110 12.95 2.35 13.43
C GLN A 110 14.04 1.78 12.51
N LEU A 111 13.72 1.44 11.26
CA LEU A 111 14.70 1.03 10.24
C LEU A 111 15.71 2.13 9.96
N ASN A 112 15.25 3.37 9.82
CA ASN A 112 16.14 4.51 9.63
C ASN A 112 17.14 4.67 10.80
N GLN A 113 16.68 4.48 12.04
CA GLN A 113 17.52 4.66 13.22
C GLN A 113 18.46 3.47 13.52
N SER A 114 18.00 2.23 13.27
CA SER A 114 18.70 1.01 13.70
C SER A 114 19.39 0.24 12.57
N GLY A 115 19.16 0.66 11.32
CA GLY A 115 19.59 -0.04 10.11
C GLY A 115 18.97 -1.45 10.01
N ASP A 116 19.72 -2.36 9.41
CA ASP A 116 19.26 -3.71 9.04
C ASP A 116 19.04 -4.66 10.21
N ASN A 117 19.48 -4.27 11.41
CA ASN A 117 19.37 -5.09 12.62
C ASN A 117 17.91 -5.41 13.02
N LEU A 118 16.94 -4.67 12.48
CA LEU A 118 15.51 -4.87 12.73
C LEU A 118 14.80 -5.60 11.59
N ILE A 119 15.53 -6.09 10.59
CA ILE A 119 15.00 -6.84 9.47
C ILE A 119 15.65 -8.23 9.46
N LYS A 120 14.85 -9.28 9.40
CA LYS A 120 15.34 -10.66 9.22
C LYS A 120 14.56 -11.37 8.12
N GLU A 121 15.13 -12.40 7.52
CA GLU A 121 14.35 -13.28 6.66
C GLU A 121 13.14 -13.81 7.43
N CYS A 122 11.96 -13.80 6.79
CA CYS A 122 10.76 -14.38 7.38
C CYS A 122 10.96 -15.89 7.57
N GLU A 123 10.47 -16.45 8.68
CA GLU A 123 10.63 -17.88 9.02
C GLU A 123 9.60 -18.78 8.30
N ASP A 124 8.60 -18.19 7.64
CA ASP A 124 7.52 -18.93 7.00
C ASP A 124 7.97 -19.56 5.66
N GLU A 125 7.79 -20.88 5.51
CA GLU A 125 8.06 -21.61 4.26
C GLU A 125 7.19 -21.11 3.08
N ASP A 126 6.02 -20.54 3.39
CA ASP A 126 5.12 -19.87 2.43
C ASP A 126 5.50 -18.39 2.19
N SER A 127 6.69 -17.95 2.61
CA SER A 127 7.11 -16.57 2.41
C SER A 127 7.12 -16.22 0.93
N GLN A 128 6.37 -15.16 0.58
CA GLN A 128 6.27 -14.67 -0.79
C GLN A 128 7.68 -14.52 -1.38
N ASN A 129 7.91 -15.11 -2.56
CA ASN A 129 9.16 -14.98 -3.29
C ASN A 129 9.01 -13.83 -4.29
N LEU A 130 9.96 -12.88 -4.26
CA LEU A 130 9.93 -11.73 -5.15
C LEU A 130 9.90 -12.14 -6.63
N SER A 131 10.62 -13.20 -7.01
CA SER A 131 10.63 -13.69 -8.40
C SER A 131 9.24 -14.12 -8.88
N LEU A 132 8.44 -14.72 -7.99
CA LEU A 132 7.06 -15.09 -8.31
C LEU A 132 6.18 -13.85 -8.47
N ILE A 133 6.36 -12.83 -7.63
CA ILE A 133 5.66 -11.56 -7.77
C ILE A 133 6.04 -10.90 -9.10
N LEU A 134 7.34 -10.73 -9.37
CA LEU A 134 7.87 -10.09 -10.57
C LEU A 134 7.41 -10.78 -11.86
N SER A 135 7.26 -12.12 -11.86
CA SER A 135 6.78 -12.88 -13.03
C SER A 135 5.37 -12.50 -13.51
N LYS A 136 4.58 -11.89 -12.62
CA LYS A 136 3.23 -11.40 -12.92
C LYS A 136 3.20 -9.93 -13.31
N LEU A 137 4.35 -9.25 -13.32
CA LEU A 137 4.44 -7.80 -13.47
C LEU A 137 5.18 -7.41 -14.73
N THR A 138 4.78 -6.28 -15.28
CA THR A 138 5.40 -5.64 -16.43
C THR A 138 5.60 -4.16 -16.15
N TYR A 139 6.55 -3.56 -16.85
CA TYR A 139 6.77 -2.12 -16.78
C TYR A 139 5.54 -1.33 -17.25
N TYR A 140 5.31 -0.21 -16.59
CA TYR A 140 4.21 0.70 -16.92
C TYR A 140 4.35 1.28 -18.34
N ASP A 141 5.55 1.66 -18.76
CA ASP A 141 5.84 2.28 -20.05
C ASP A 141 6.11 1.26 -21.17
N LYS A 142 6.32 -0.01 -20.80
CA LYS A 142 6.71 -1.11 -21.69
C LYS A 142 5.94 -2.36 -21.28
N HIS A 143 4.64 -2.37 -21.58
CA HIS A 143 3.66 -3.37 -21.14
C HIS A 143 4.06 -4.83 -21.43
N ASP A 144 4.95 -5.10 -22.38
CA ASP A 144 5.43 -6.45 -22.70
C ASP A 144 6.80 -6.79 -22.09
N LYS A 145 7.46 -5.82 -21.46
CA LYS A 145 8.73 -6.05 -20.77
C LYS A 145 8.44 -6.57 -19.36
N VAL A 146 8.69 -7.86 -19.17
CA VAL A 146 8.70 -8.50 -17.86
C VAL A 146 9.91 -8.01 -17.07
N ILE A 147 9.73 -7.81 -15.78
CA ILE A 147 10.79 -7.44 -14.85
C ILE A 147 11.41 -8.69 -14.23
N VAL A 148 12.74 -8.71 -14.11
CA VAL A 148 13.46 -9.86 -13.53
C VAL A 148 14.31 -9.43 -12.34
N LEU A 149 14.55 -10.36 -11.41
CA LEU A 149 15.26 -10.09 -10.16
C LEU A 149 16.68 -9.55 -10.39
N SER A 150 17.36 -9.99 -11.46
CA SER A 150 18.71 -9.55 -11.80
C SER A 150 18.80 -8.08 -12.20
N GLU A 151 17.68 -7.39 -12.45
CA GLU A 151 17.68 -5.93 -12.65
C GLU A 151 17.94 -5.14 -11.35
N PHE A 152 18.05 -5.83 -10.21
CA PHE A 152 18.24 -5.26 -8.88
C PHE A 152 19.55 -5.69 -8.19
N ASP A 153 20.52 -6.21 -8.95
CA ASP A 153 21.80 -6.67 -8.42
C ASP A 153 22.65 -5.52 -7.80
N ASP A 154 22.27 -4.27 -8.08
CA ASP A 154 22.92 -3.04 -7.58
C ASP A 154 22.38 -2.56 -6.23
N VAL A 155 21.35 -3.20 -5.67
CA VAL A 155 20.76 -2.82 -4.38
C VAL A 155 20.67 -3.98 -3.41
N GLU A 156 20.62 -3.66 -2.12
CA GLU A 156 20.49 -4.65 -1.05
C GLU A 156 19.03 -4.97 -0.75
N TYR A 157 18.16 -3.96 -0.89
CA TYR A 157 16.75 -4.00 -0.50
C TYR A 157 15.81 -3.59 -1.61
N ILE A 158 14.70 -4.32 -1.73
CA ILE A 158 13.64 -4.03 -2.68
C ILE A 158 12.35 -3.84 -1.88
N PHE A 159 11.78 -2.64 -1.97
CA PHE A 159 10.55 -2.26 -1.29
C PHE A 159 9.39 -2.30 -2.29
N ILE A 160 8.30 -2.99 -1.94
CA ILE A 160 7.08 -2.98 -2.73
C ILE A 160 6.04 -2.07 -2.07
N TYR A 161 5.54 -1.13 -2.87
CA TYR A 161 4.43 -0.26 -2.54
C TYR A 161 3.25 -0.52 -3.49
N TYR A 162 2.23 -1.20 -2.98
CA TYR A 162 0.97 -1.39 -3.70
C TYR A 162 0.10 -0.14 -3.61
N TRP A 163 -0.52 0.24 -4.72
CA TRP A 163 -1.42 1.39 -4.75
C TRP A 163 -2.60 1.17 -5.70
N SER A 164 -3.69 1.86 -5.41
CA SER A 164 -4.90 1.86 -6.23
C SER A 164 -5.64 3.19 -6.10
N SER A 165 -6.20 3.67 -7.20
CA SER A 165 -6.93 4.93 -7.27
C SER A 165 -8.18 5.00 -6.36
N PHE A 166 -8.69 3.85 -5.94
CA PHE A 166 -9.94 3.72 -5.17
C PHE A 166 -9.73 3.65 -3.64
N ILE A 167 -8.50 3.42 -3.16
CA ILE A 167 -8.20 3.22 -1.73
C ILE A 167 -8.28 4.52 -0.94
N SER A 168 -7.71 5.61 -1.48
CA SER A 168 -7.66 6.89 -0.79
C SER A 168 -7.60 8.06 -1.78
N SER A 169 -7.60 9.29 -1.27
CA SER A 169 -7.44 10.47 -2.12
C SER A 169 -6.01 10.56 -2.66
N LYS A 170 -5.84 11.13 -3.85
CA LYS A 170 -4.51 11.34 -4.46
C LYS A 170 -3.53 12.03 -3.52
N LYS A 171 -4.00 13.09 -2.85
CA LYS A 171 -3.21 13.83 -1.84
C LYS A 171 -2.71 12.90 -0.74
N ARG A 172 -3.56 12.01 -0.23
CA ARG A 172 -3.18 11.10 0.85
C ARG A 172 -2.24 9.99 0.38
N MET A 173 -2.47 9.42 -0.81
CA MET A 173 -1.52 8.47 -1.40
C MET A 173 -0.14 9.09 -1.57
N ASN A 174 -0.08 10.33 -2.06
CA ASN A 174 1.16 11.08 -2.19
C ASN A 174 1.83 11.30 -0.83
N GLU A 175 1.09 11.78 0.18
CA GLU A 175 1.62 11.98 1.54
C GLU A 175 2.15 10.68 2.16
N GLU A 176 1.41 9.58 2.07
CA GLU A 176 1.82 8.28 2.60
C GLU A 176 3.09 7.76 1.90
N PHE A 177 3.15 7.91 0.57
CA PHE A 177 4.31 7.53 -0.22
C PHE A 177 5.53 8.41 0.06
N ASP A 178 5.37 9.73 0.13
CA ASP A 178 6.45 10.68 0.41
C ASP A 178 7.04 10.46 1.80
N ILE A 179 6.21 10.16 2.80
CA ILE A 179 6.68 9.79 4.14
C ILE A 179 7.55 8.53 4.07
N MET A 180 7.11 7.51 3.32
CA MET A 180 7.90 6.28 3.14
C MET A 180 9.23 6.58 2.45
N LYS A 181 9.19 7.26 1.30
CA LYS A 181 10.38 7.57 0.51
C LYS A 181 11.38 8.42 1.30
N ASN A 182 10.92 9.50 1.96
CA ASN A 182 11.79 10.34 2.78
C ASN A 182 12.44 9.57 3.94
N SER A 183 11.72 8.60 4.52
CA SER A 183 12.28 7.74 5.57
C SER A 183 13.38 6.82 5.03
N LEU A 184 13.22 6.31 3.81
CA LEU A 184 14.22 5.47 3.15
C LEU A 184 15.41 6.30 2.64
N ASP A 185 15.18 7.48 2.06
CA ASP A 185 16.24 8.41 1.62
C ASP A 185 17.11 8.90 2.78
N SER A 186 16.52 9.02 3.97
CA SER A 186 17.27 9.39 5.18
C SER A 186 18.05 8.22 5.78
N SER A 187 17.78 7.00 5.33
CA SER A 187 18.46 5.79 5.79
C SER A 187 19.78 5.58 5.04
N LYS A 188 20.62 4.66 5.55
CA LYS A 188 21.86 4.24 4.86
C LYS A 188 21.64 3.06 3.91
N LEU A 189 20.40 2.66 3.69
CA LEU A 189 20.06 1.47 2.91
C LEU A 189 20.32 1.71 1.42
N GLN A 190 20.85 0.70 0.74
CA GLN A 190 20.85 0.66 -0.72
C GLN A 190 19.57 0.00 -1.19
N TYR A 191 18.66 0.76 -1.79
CA TYR A 191 17.31 0.28 -2.03
C TYR A 191 16.74 0.69 -3.39
N LYS A 192 15.74 -0.09 -3.85
CA LYS A 192 14.79 0.31 -4.91
C LYS A 192 13.36 0.21 -4.38
N ILE A 193 12.48 1.07 -4.90
CA ILE A 193 11.03 0.98 -4.66
C ILE A 193 10.34 0.55 -5.96
N LEU A 194 9.55 -0.51 -5.85
CA LEU A 194 8.61 -0.97 -6.87
C LEU A 194 7.23 -0.48 -6.50
N ARG A 195 6.65 0.38 -7.34
CA ARG A 195 5.30 0.89 -7.16
C ARG A 195 4.36 0.11 -8.07
N ILE A 196 3.52 -0.74 -7.48
CA ILE A 196 2.66 -1.67 -8.21
C ILE A 196 1.22 -1.17 -8.17
N ASN A 197 0.63 -0.93 -9.34
CA ASN A 197 -0.79 -0.59 -9.44
C ASN A 197 -1.68 -1.84 -9.37
N CYS A 198 -2.78 -1.71 -8.63
CA CYS A 198 -3.76 -2.77 -8.42
C CYS A 198 -5.19 -2.34 -8.85
N ASP A 199 -5.32 -1.28 -9.65
CA ASP A 199 -6.61 -0.88 -10.22
C ASP A 199 -7.09 -1.94 -11.24
N LEU A 200 -8.40 -2.09 -11.36
CA LEU A 200 -9.01 -3.00 -12.34
C LEU A 200 -8.81 -2.45 -13.76
N ARG A 201 -8.40 -3.32 -14.69
CA ARG A 201 -8.15 -2.93 -16.08
C ARG A 201 -9.14 -3.55 -17.07
N ASP A 202 -9.50 -2.80 -18.10
CA ASP A 202 -10.42 -3.24 -19.16
C ASP A 202 -9.81 -4.35 -20.04
N ASP A 203 -8.49 -4.36 -20.21
CA ASP A 203 -7.74 -5.40 -20.92
C ASP A 203 -7.74 -6.79 -20.21
N TRP A 204 -8.26 -6.89 -18.99
CA TRP A 204 -8.50 -8.17 -18.28
C TRP A 204 -9.85 -8.80 -18.62
N ASN A 205 -10.43 -8.48 -19.77
CA ASN A 205 -11.79 -8.89 -20.15
C ASN A 205 -12.87 -8.36 -19.18
N LEU A 206 -12.62 -7.18 -18.60
CA LEU A 206 -13.55 -6.50 -17.71
C LEU A 206 -14.28 -5.38 -18.46
N LYS A 207 -15.54 -5.16 -18.12
CA LYS A 207 -16.37 -4.11 -18.69
C LYS A 207 -15.86 -2.75 -18.24
N LYS A 208 -15.25 -1.98 -19.14
CA LYS A 208 -14.78 -0.61 -18.89
C LYS A 208 -15.85 0.24 -18.21
N GLY A 209 -15.46 0.95 -17.15
CA GLY A 209 -16.36 1.74 -16.32
C GLY A 209 -17.27 0.95 -15.39
N GLY A 210 -17.26 -0.39 -15.45
CA GLY A 210 -17.85 -1.27 -14.46
C GLY A 210 -17.18 -1.07 -13.09
N ASN A 211 -17.90 -1.44 -12.02
CA ASN A 211 -17.38 -1.31 -10.66
C ASN A 211 -17.47 -2.66 -9.95
N LEU A 212 -16.38 -3.07 -9.29
CA LEU A 212 -16.41 -4.15 -8.31
C LEU A 212 -16.95 -3.60 -7.00
N LYS A 213 -18.09 -4.12 -6.55
CA LYS A 213 -18.65 -3.69 -5.26
C LYS A 213 -17.82 -4.28 -4.12
N ILE A 214 -17.52 -3.46 -3.12
CA ILE A 214 -16.86 -3.93 -1.89
C ILE A 214 -17.75 -3.59 -0.70
N TYR A 215 -17.94 -4.58 0.15
CA TYR A 215 -18.75 -4.50 1.35
C TYR A 215 -17.85 -4.66 2.57
N PHE A 216 -18.00 -3.76 3.54
CA PHE A 216 -17.32 -3.83 4.82
C PHE A 216 -18.32 -4.26 5.88
N ASN A 217 -18.27 -5.54 6.23
CA ASN A 217 -19.15 -6.13 7.22
C ASN A 217 -18.48 -6.02 8.60
N LYS A 218 -19.10 -5.31 9.53
CA LYS A 218 -18.58 -5.20 10.89
C LYS A 218 -18.81 -6.51 11.64
N SER A 219 -17.74 -7.15 12.10
CA SER A 219 -17.83 -8.28 13.02
C SER A 219 -17.92 -7.79 14.48
N ASP A 220 -18.39 -8.66 15.37
CA ASP A 220 -18.69 -8.34 16.78
C ASP A 220 -17.48 -7.82 17.58
N LYS A 221 -16.25 -7.96 17.06
CA LYS A 221 -14.99 -7.60 17.74
C LYS A 221 -14.31 -6.33 17.23
N ARG A 222 -15.07 -5.36 16.69
CA ARG A 222 -14.53 -4.12 16.06
C ARG A 222 -13.61 -4.39 14.86
N GLN A 223 -13.71 -5.58 14.26
CA GLN A 223 -13.03 -5.91 13.02
C GLN A 223 -14.01 -5.72 11.87
N TYR A 224 -13.50 -5.38 10.70
CA TYR A 224 -14.28 -5.32 9.47
C TYR A 224 -13.83 -6.47 8.59
N GLU A 225 -14.77 -7.27 8.15
CA GLU A 225 -14.59 -8.27 7.10
C GLU A 225 -14.87 -7.59 5.76
N LEU A 226 -14.05 -7.94 4.77
CA LEU A 226 -14.13 -7.39 3.43
C LEU A 226 -14.74 -8.46 2.52
N GLU A 227 -15.84 -8.11 1.88
CA GLU A 227 -16.54 -8.98 0.93
C GLU A 227 -16.58 -8.31 -0.44
N PHE A 228 -16.32 -9.09 -1.48
CA PHE A 228 -16.33 -8.63 -2.87
C PHE A 228 -17.60 -9.08 -3.55
N GLY A 229 -18.27 -8.14 -4.22
CA GLY A 229 -19.40 -8.43 -5.09
C GLY A 229 -18.97 -9.03 -6.43
N ASN A 230 -19.91 -9.07 -7.37
CA ASN A 230 -19.65 -9.64 -8.69
C ASN A 230 -18.61 -8.83 -9.47
N ILE A 231 -17.69 -9.55 -10.09
CA ILE A 231 -16.69 -8.98 -11.01
C ILE A 231 -17.41 -8.50 -12.29
N PRO A 232 -17.12 -7.28 -12.76
CA PRO A 232 -17.79 -6.70 -13.91
C PRO A 232 -17.19 -7.25 -15.22
N TRP A 233 -17.42 -8.52 -15.53
CA TRP A 233 -16.96 -9.15 -16.78
C TRP A 233 -17.54 -8.49 -18.03
N ASN A 234 -16.77 -8.49 -19.12
CA ASN A 234 -17.22 -8.09 -20.44
C ASN A 234 -17.97 -9.27 -21.08
N ASN A 235 -19.28 -9.37 -20.83
CA ASN A 235 -20.15 -10.37 -21.45
C ASN A 235 -20.40 -10.08 -22.93
#